data_AF-A0A957ZKF6-F1
#
_entry.id   AF-A0A957ZKF6-F1
#
_cell.length_a   1.000
_cell.length_b   1.000
_cell.length_c   1.000
_cell.angle_alpha   90.00
_cell.angle_beta   90.00
_cell.angle_gamma   90.00
#
_symmetry.space_group_name_H-M   'P 1'
#
loop_
_entity.id
_entity.type
_entity.pdbx_description
1 polymer ?
#
loop_
_entity_poly.entity_id
_entity_poly.type
_entity_poly.pdbx_seq_one_letter_code
_entity_poly.pdbx_strand_id
1 'polypeptide(L)'
;ALELDPKLANFMLAAAFPGTVMYDQIKEGGQVFADNWGDFAIHDQKARFTMNEGYDPDLVVKKWREAYRRFYLYRPERVLEKMMFKENWTNLPGTFAQIKRFFIGAKDQEAPAEKVAAAAD
;
A
#
# COMPACT_ATOMS: atom_id res chain seq x y z
N ALA A 1 8.94 9.16 9.91
CA ALA A 1 9.29 8.85 8.50
C ALA A 1 9.92 10.05 7.79
N LEU A 2 9.29 11.23 7.79
CA LEU A 2 9.86 12.42 7.12
C LEU A 2 11.18 12.88 7.74
N GLU A 3 11.32 12.77 9.06
CA GLU A 3 12.54 13.14 9.80
C GLU A 3 13.72 12.19 9.57
N LEU A 4 13.44 10.91 9.29
CA LEU A 4 14.46 9.88 9.07
C LEU A 4 15.03 9.92 7.64
N ASP A 5 14.42 10.73 6.77
CA ASP A 5 14.81 10.92 5.36
C ASP A 5 15.07 9.64 4.53
N PRO A 6 14.29 8.55 4.63
CA PRO A 6 14.60 7.34 3.86
C PRO A 6 14.33 7.53 2.36
N LYS A 7 15.07 6.83 1.49
CA LYS A 7 14.88 6.90 0.02
C LYS A 7 13.58 6.24 -0.45
N LEU A 8 13.16 5.19 0.24
CA LEU A 8 11.94 4.44 0.00
C LEU A 8 11.28 4.15 1.35
N ALA A 9 9.95 4.21 1.39
CA ALA A 9 9.17 3.78 2.54
C ALA A 9 8.01 2.92 2.05
N ASN A 10 7.87 1.74 2.65
CA ASN A 10 6.71 0.89 2.44
C ASN A 10 5.72 1.14 3.58
N PHE A 11 4.51 1.55 3.24
CA PHE A 11 3.42 1.74 4.19
C PHE A 11 2.44 0.59 4.01
N MET A 12 2.23 -0.18 5.06
CA MET A 12 1.31 -1.33 5.04
C MET A 12 0.19 -1.06 6.03
N LEU A 13 -1.01 -1.53 5.70
CA LEU A 13 -2.11 -1.58 6.65
C LEU A 13 -1.92 -2.82 7.53
N ALA A 14 -2.25 -2.71 8.81
CA ALA A 14 -2.18 -3.86 9.69
C ALA A 14 -3.28 -4.87 9.32
N ALA A 15 -2.95 -6.15 9.36
CA ALA A 15 -3.88 -7.24 9.12
C ALA A 15 -3.84 -8.18 10.33
N ALA A 16 -5.01 -8.52 10.86
CA ALA A 16 -5.14 -9.34 12.05
C ALA A 16 -5.12 -10.83 11.65
N PHE A 17 -3.96 -11.47 11.69
CA PHE A 17 -3.84 -12.87 11.30
C PHE A 17 -4.36 -13.81 12.39
N PRO A 18 -5.14 -14.86 12.04
CA PRO A 18 -5.58 -15.87 12.99
C PRO A 18 -4.41 -16.47 13.78
N GLY A 19 -4.53 -16.56 15.10
CA GLY A 19 -3.47 -17.08 15.99
C GLY A 19 -2.44 -16.04 16.44
N THR A 20 -2.62 -14.76 16.10
CA THR A 20 -1.84 -13.66 16.67
C THR A 20 -2.58 -12.98 17.82
N VAL A 21 -1.84 -12.41 18.77
CA VAL A 21 -2.43 -11.65 19.89
C VAL A 21 -3.33 -10.51 19.40
N MET A 22 -2.97 -9.88 18.28
CA MET A 22 -3.77 -8.84 17.65
C MET A 22 -5.15 -9.35 17.22
N TYR A 23 -5.22 -10.56 16.67
CA TYR A 23 -6.49 -11.17 16.26
C TYR A 23 -7.38 -11.51 17.44
N ASP A 24 -6.80 -12.02 18.54
CA ASP A 24 -7.55 -12.32 19.76
C ASP A 24 -8.14 -11.05 20.39
N GLN A 25 -7.34 -9.98 20.46
CA GLN A 25 -7.80 -8.66 20.95
C GLN A 25 -8.92 -8.08 20.09
N ILE A 26 -8.82 -8.22 18.77
CA ILE A 26 -9.87 -7.73 17.86
C ILE A 26 -11.13 -8.59 17.96
N LYS A 27 -11.02 -9.89 18.24
CA LYS A 27 -12.19 -10.73 18.50
C LYS A 27 -12.94 -10.35 19.78
N GLU A 28 -12.24 -9.87 20.80
CA GLU A 28 -12.85 -9.44 22.05
C GLU A 28 -13.59 -8.10 21.91
N GLY A 29 -13.07 -7.18 21.10
CA GLY A 29 -13.54 -5.79 21.03
C GLY A 29 -14.01 -5.31 19.64
N GLY A 30 -14.12 -6.17 18.64
CA GLY A 30 -14.36 -5.75 17.26
C GLY A 30 -14.69 -6.88 16.29
N GLN A 31 -14.47 -6.62 14.99
CA GLN A 31 -14.77 -7.57 13.92
C GLN A 31 -13.66 -7.58 12.88
N VAL A 32 -13.28 -8.77 12.41
CA VAL A 32 -12.36 -8.98 11.28
C VAL A 32 -13.19 -9.24 10.02
N PHE A 33 -12.87 -8.54 8.93
CA PHE A 33 -13.52 -8.62 7.61
C PHE A 33 -12.62 -9.32 6.58
N ALA A 34 -12.25 -10.56 6.88
CA ALA A 34 -11.44 -11.40 6.00
C ALA A 34 -12.10 -12.77 5.86
N ASP A 35 -12.55 -13.07 4.64
CA ASP A 35 -13.28 -14.30 4.34
C ASP A 35 -12.35 -15.36 3.71
N ASN A 36 -11.23 -14.92 3.13
CA ASN A 36 -10.24 -15.78 2.49
C ASN A 36 -8.79 -15.36 2.80
N TRP A 37 -7.83 -16.24 2.52
CA TRP A 37 -6.40 -15.95 2.70
C TRP A 37 -5.89 -14.81 1.80
N GLY A 38 -6.53 -14.55 0.67
CA GLY A 38 -6.23 -13.44 -0.22
C GLY A 38 -6.52 -12.06 0.39
N ASP A 39 -7.48 -11.98 1.32
CA ASP A 39 -7.83 -10.74 2.01
C ASP A 39 -6.74 -10.27 2.99
N PHE A 40 -5.81 -11.14 3.36
CA PHE A 40 -4.62 -10.80 4.16
C PHE A 40 -3.43 -10.35 3.31
N ALA A 41 -3.62 -10.11 2.01
CA ALA A 41 -2.55 -9.64 1.14
C ALA A 41 -2.02 -8.27 1.60
N ILE A 42 -0.71 -8.19 1.71
CA ILE A 42 0.03 -7.04 2.27
C ILE A 42 -0.16 -5.73 1.46
N HIS A 43 -0.50 -5.84 0.18
CA HIS A 43 -0.71 -4.71 -0.72
C HIS A 43 -2.17 -4.33 -0.93
N ASP A 44 -3.10 -4.99 -0.24
CA ASP A 44 -4.51 -4.63 -0.35
C ASP A 44 -4.77 -3.30 0.39
N GLN A 45 -5.43 -2.37 -0.29
CA GLN A 45 -5.65 -1.00 0.21
C GLN A 45 -6.89 -0.89 1.11
N LYS A 46 -7.22 -1.96 1.82
CA LYS A 46 -8.44 -2.10 2.62
C LYS A 46 -8.09 -2.38 4.08
N ALA A 47 -8.73 -1.65 4.99
CA ALA A 47 -8.70 -2.02 6.40
C ALA A 47 -9.60 -3.24 6.61
N ARG A 48 -9.04 -4.31 7.19
CA ARG A 48 -9.71 -5.62 7.32
C ARG A 48 -10.23 -5.89 8.73
N PHE A 49 -10.31 -4.88 9.59
CA PHE A 49 -10.91 -5.04 10.91
C PHE A 49 -11.46 -3.71 11.45
N THR A 50 -12.36 -3.80 12.42
CA THR A 50 -12.75 -2.72 13.34
C THR A 50 -12.37 -3.12 14.76
N MET A 51 -12.18 -2.15 15.65
CA MET A 51 -11.97 -2.41 17.09
C MET A 51 -12.52 -1.26 17.93
N ASN A 52 -13.16 -1.55 19.06
CA ASN A 52 -13.66 -0.58 20.03
C ASN A 52 -14.66 0.45 19.45
N GLU A 53 -15.26 1.26 20.33
CA GLU A 53 -16.07 2.41 19.91
C GLU A 53 -15.17 3.54 19.38
N GLY A 54 -15.37 3.95 18.11
CA GLY A 54 -14.68 5.08 17.50
C GLY A 54 -13.58 4.73 16.50
N TYR A 55 -13.31 3.45 16.23
CA TYR A 55 -12.42 3.05 15.14
C TYR A 55 -13.18 3.00 13.82
N ASP A 56 -12.80 3.89 12.90
CA ASP A 56 -13.32 3.93 11.55
C ASP A 56 -12.29 3.35 10.55
N PRO A 57 -12.56 2.19 9.93
CA PRO A 57 -11.66 1.58 8.95
C PRO A 57 -11.41 2.48 7.73
N ASP A 58 -12.39 3.29 7.31
CA ASP A 58 -12.25 4.19 6.16
C ASP A 58 -11.31 5.36 6.48
N LEU A 59 -11.33 5.85 7.72
CA LEU A 59 -10.41 6.87 8.19
C LEU A 59 -8.96 6.38 8.16
N VAL A 60 -8.72 5.13 8.52
CA VAL A 60 -7.38 4.51 8.47
C VAL A 60 -6.87 4.45 7.03
N VAL A 61 -7.70 4.02 6.08
CA VAL A 61 -7.35 4.00 4.65
C VAL A 61 -7.07 5.41 4.14
N LYS A 62 -7.88 6.40 4.53
CA LYS A 62 -7.66 7.81 4.17
C LYS A 62 -6.31 8.33 4.69
N LYS A 63 -5.97 8.01 5.94
CA LYS A 63 -4.70 8.41 6.56
C LYS A 63 -3.51 7.69 5.95
N TRP A 64 -3.65 6.43 5.59
CA TRP A 64 -2.63 5.69 4.84
C TRP A 64 -2.34 6.34 3.48
N ARG A 65 -3.39 6.70 2.71
CA ARG A 65 -3.24 7.46 1.45
C ARG A 65 -2.60 8.83 1.68
N GLU A 66 -2.94 9.52 2.77
CA GLU A 66 -2.34 10.81 3.14
C GLU A 66 -0.84 10.66 3.44
N ALA A 67 -0.45 9.65 4.22
CA ALA A 67 0.95 9.36 4.52
C ALA A 67 1.75 9.02 3.27
N TYR A 68 1.20 8.18 2.39
CA TYR A 68 1.84 7.81 1.11
C TYR A 68 2.08 9.03 0.22
N ARG A 69 1.05 9.87 0.04
CA ARG A 69 1.16 11.11 -0.75
C ARG A 69 2.17 12.08 -0.14
N ARG A 70 2.16 12.24 1.19
CA ARG A 70 3.09 13.14 1.87
C ARG A 70 4.55 12.71 1.75
N PHE A 71 4.80 11.40 1.73
CA PHE A 71 6.15 10.87 1.58
C PHE A 71 6.68 11.00 0.15
N TYR A 72 5.85 10.69 -0.86
CA TYR A 72 6.31 10.59 -2.26
C TYR A 72 6.04 11.84 -3.12
N LEU A 73 4.94 12.57 -2.90
CA LEU A 73 4.55 13.72 -3.73
C LEU A 73 4.99 15.05 -3.13
N TYR A 74 4.85 15.23 -1.81
CA TYR A 74 5.16 16.49 -1.14
C TYR A 74 6.64 16.64 -0.77
N ARG A 75 7.53 16.05 -1.60
CA ARG A 75 8.97 16.04 -1.37
C ARG A 75 9.73 16.54 -2.60
N PRO A 76 9.64 17.86 -2.88
CA PRO A 76 10.11 18.44 -4.14
C PRO A 76 11.61 18.19 -4.37
N GLU A 77 12.44 18.23 -3.32
CA GLU A 77 13.88 17.94 -3.43
C GLU A 77 14.18 16.55 -3.99
N ARG A 78 13.41 15.52 -3.59
CA ARG A 78 13.59 14.15 -4.09
C ARG A 78 13.10 13.97 -5.51
N VAL A 79 12.05 14.69 -5.89
CA VAL A 79 11.55 14.70 -7.27
C VAL A 79 12.58 15.36 -8.18
N LEU A 80 13.15 16.49 -7.74
CA LEU A 80 14.21 17.19 -8.45
C LEU A 80 15.49 16.35 -8.55
N GLU A 81 15.94 15.72 -7.46
CA GLU A 81 17.08 14.79 -7.47
C GLU A 81 16.88 13.68 -8.51
N LYS A 82 15.67 13.09 -8.56
CA LYS A 82 15.33 12.11 -9.58
C LYS A 82 15.36 12.69 -10.99
N MET A 83 14.79 13.87 -11.21
CA MET A 83 14.80 14.51 -12.53
C MET A 83 16.20 14.89 -13.03
N MET A 84 17.15 15.14 -12.13
CA MET A 84 18.52 15.52 -12.47
C MET A 84 19.42 14.34 -12.87
N PHE A 85 18.96 13.08 -12.76
CA PHE A 85 19.73 11.93 -13.26
C PHE A 85 19.83 11.94 -14.79
N LYS A 86 21.06 11.88 -15.29
CA LYS A 86 21.41 11.91 -16.72
C LYS A 86 20.76 10.78 -17.54
N GLU A 87 20.47 9.66 -16.91
CA GLU A 87 19.77 8.49 -17.49
C GLU A 87 18.31 8.79 -17.86
N ASN A 88 17.63 9.65 -17.10
CA ASN A 88 16.24 10.03 -17.38
C ASN A 88 16.11 10.90 -18.64
N TRP A 89 17.15 11.67 -18.95
CA TRP A 89 17.24 12.52 -20.14
C TRP A 89 17.72 11.77 -21.37
N THR A 90 18.43 10.65 -21.20
CA THR A 90 18.84 9.77 -22.32
C THR A 90 17.74 8.79 -22.73
N ASN A 91 16.82 8.42 -21.82
CA ASN A 91 15.65 7.58 -22.08
C ASN A 91 14.32 8.27 -21.73
N LEU A 92 14.13 9.50 -22.23
CA LEU A 92 12.91 10.29 -22.03
C LEU A 92 11.58 9.56 -22.33
N PRO A 93 11.45 8.76 -23.41
CA PRO A 93 10.19 8.06 -23.71
C PRO A 93 9.83 7.02 -22.64
N GLY A 94 10.83 6.26 -22.16
CA GLY A 94 10.65 5.23 -21.14
C GLY A 94 10.32 5.81 -19.77
N THR A 95 10.96 6.92 -19.41
CA THR A 95 10.68 7.64 -18.16
C THR A 95 9.25 8.19 -18.14
N PHE A 96 8.79 8.76 -19.26
CA PHE A 96 7.43 9.28 -19.37
C PHE A 96 6.36 8.16 -19.28
N ALA A 97 6.64 7.00 -19.88
CA ALA A 97 5.77 5.83 -19.77
C ALA A 97 5.67 5.31 -18.31
N GLN A 98 6.78 5.31 -17.57
CA GLN A 98 6.79 4.94 -16.15
C GLN A 98 6.04 5.94 -15.27
N ILE A 99 6.24 7.25 -15.49
CA ILE A 99 5.51 8.29 -14.77
C ILE A 99 4.00 8.16 -15.06
N LYS A 100 3.61 7.98 -16.32
CA LYS A 100 2.21 7.74 -16.69
C LYS A 100 1.63 6.51 -15.98
N ARG A 101 2.39 5.41 -15.90
CA ARG A 101 1.98 4.20 -15.18
C ARG A 101 1.80 4.43 -13.68
N PHE A 102 2.68 5.21 -13.06
CA PHE A 102 2.61 5.53 -11.63
C PHE A 102 1.48 6.50 -11.26
N PHE A 103 1.21 7.51 -12.10
CA PHE A 103 0.23 8.57 -11.80
C PHE A 103 -1.19 8.28 -12.33
N ILE A 104 -1.31 7.58 -13.46
CA ILE A 104 -2.61 7.25 -14.08
C ILE A 104 -3.08 5.84 -13.69
N GLY A 105 -2.20 5.04 -13.07
CA GLY A 105 -2.49 3.69 -12.63
C GLY A 105 -2.30 2.67 -13.76
N ALA A 106 -1.54 1.62 -13.47
CA ALA A 106 -1.61 0.38 -14.22
C ALA A 106 -2.93 -0.30 -13.86
N LYS A 107 -3.93 -0.20 -14.75
CA LYS A 107 -5.17 -0.99 -14.66
C LYS A 107 -4.91 -2.51 -14.68
N ASP A 108 -3.68 -2.92 -14.99
CA ASP A 108 -3.29 -4.33 -15.20
C ASP A 108 -2.55 -4.96 -14.01
N GLN A 109 -2.70 -4.44 -12.79
CA GLN A 109 -2.17 -5.10 -11.58
C GLN A 109 -3.26 -5.83 -10.80
N GLU A 110 -4.19 -6.47 -11.50
CA GLU A 110 -4.94 -7.59 -10.94
C GLU A 110 -4.13 -8.86 -11.22
N ALA A 111 -3.71 -9.56 -10.16
CA ALA A 111 -3.13 -10.88 -10.33
C ALA A 111 -4.15 -11.76 -11.06
N PRO A 112 -3.81 -12.43 -12.17
CA PRO A 112 -4.74 -13.34 -12.82
C PRO A 112 -5.09 -14.44 -11.81
N ALA A 113 -6.38 -14.50 -11.44
CA ALA A 113 -6.93 -15.44 -10.45
C ALA A 113 -6.56 -16.91 -10.75
N GLU A 114 -6.27 -17.21 -12.01
CA GLU A 114 -5.82 -18.52 -12.51
C GLU A 114 -4.50 -19.01 -11.89
N LYS A 115 -3.57 -18.11 -11.51
CA LYS A 115 -2.26 -18.52 -10.97
C LYS A 115 -2.25 -18.77 -9.46
N VAL A 116 -3.26 -18.29 -8.74
CA VAL A 116 -3.37 -18.50 -7.29
C VAL A 116 -3.92 -19.90 -6.97
N ALA A 117 -4.79 -20.44 -7.84
CA ALA A 117 -5.33 -21.80 -7.68
C ALA A 117 -4.26 -22.89 -7.96
N ALA A 118 -3.38 -22.67 -8.93
CA ALA A 118 -2.34 -23.65 -9.31
C ALA A 118 -1.15 -23.73 -8.34
N ALA A 119 -1.07 -22.83 -7.35
CA ALA A 119 -0.03 -22.84 -6.32
C ALA A 119 -0.53 -23.37 -4.95
N ALA A 120 -1.80 -23.78 -4.88
CA ALA A 120 -2.46 -24.28 -3.67
C ALA A 120 -2.72 -25.80 -3.70
N ASP A 121 -2.23 -26.51 -4.73
CA ASP A 121 -2.16 -27.97 -4.82
C ASP A 121 -0.72 -28.46 -4.53
#